data_AF-A0A376MVJ3-F1
#
_entry.id   AF-A0A376MVJ3-F1
#
_cell.length_a   1.000
_cell.length_b   1.000
_cell.length_c   1.000
_cell.angle_alpha   90.00
_cell.angle_beta   90.00
_cell.angle_gamma   90.00
#
_symmetry.space_group_name_H-M   'P 1'
#
loop_
_entity.id
_entity.type
_entity.pdbx_description
1 polymer ?
#
loop_
_entity_poly.entity_id
_entity_poly.type
_entity_poly.pdbx_seq_one_letter_code
_entity_poly.pdbx_strand_id
1 'polypeptide(L)'
;MLSLHNAQFYLLQRTPEVARSRATPLLDLIMTALMPHPPQKQVYGVTLPTSVLFIAGHDTNLANLGGALELNWTLPGQPDNTPPGGELVFERWRRLSDNSHWIQVSLVFQTLQQMRDKTPLSLNTPPGEVKLTLAGCEERNAQACVRWPVLRKS
;
A
#
# COMPACT_ATOMS: atom_id res chain seq x y z
N MET A 1 2.43 18.93 16.89
CA MET A 1 2.94 19.30 15.55
C MET A 1 2.56 18.28 14.49
N LEU A 2 2.73 16.97 14.73
CA LEU A 2 2.38 15.92 13.75
C LEU A 2 0.87 15.79 13.45
N SER A 3 -0.01 16.20 14.36
CA SER A 3 -1.45 16.29 14.06
C SER A 3 -1.77 17.30 12.96
N LEU A 4 -1.08 18.45 12.94
CA LEU A 4 -1.24 19.48 11.89
C LEU A 4 -0.63 19.03 10.56
N HIS A 5 0.50 18.32 10.61
CA HIS A 5 1.10 17.65 9.45
C HIS A 5 0.11 16.69 8.79
N ASN A 6 -0.50 15.78 9.56
CA ASN A 6 -1.48 14.82 9.05
C ASN A 6 -2.71 15.54 8.46
N ALA A 7 -3.18 16.63 9.08
CA ALA A 7 -4.30 17.42 8.56
C ALA A 7 -3.97 18.09 7.21
N GLN A 8 -2.76 18.63 7.05
CA GLN A 8 -2.31 19.16 5.76
C GLN A 8 -2.31 18.09 4.67
N PHE A 9 -1.77 16.90 4.97
CA PHE A 9 -1.74 15.80 4.00
C PHE A 9 -3.15 15.29 3.65
N TYR A 10 -4.06 15.27 4.61
CA TYR A 10 -5.45 14.93 4.38
C TYR A 10 -6.08 15.85 3.31
N LEU A 11 -5.86 17.17 3.43
CA LEU A 11 -6.42 18.13 2.48
C LEU A 11 -5.67 18.19 1.14
N LEU A 12 -4.34 18.20 1.16
CA LEU A 12 -3.54 18.50 -0.04
C LEU A 12 -3.13 17.26 -0.84
N GLN A 13 -3.15 16.06 -0.24
CA GLN A 13 -2.65 14.85 -0.90
C GLN A 13 -3.69 13.73 -0.97
N ARG A 14 -4.59 13.62 0.00
CA ARG A 14 -5.58 12.53 0.05
C ARG A 14 -6.91 12.86 -0.61
N THR A 15 -7.22 14.14 -0.85
CA THR A 15 -8.41 14.58 -1.58
C THR A 15 -8.51 13.85 -2.93
N PRO A 16 -9.60 13.13 -3.23
CA PRO A 16 -9.69 12.23 -4.38
C PRO A 16 -9.31 12.86 -5.72
N GLU A 17 -9.70 14.11 -5.95
CA GLU A 17 -9.43 14.86 -7.18
C GLU A 17 -7.93 15.08 -7.41
N VAL A 18 -7.15 15.20 -6.34
CA VAL A 18 -5.69 15.31 -6.39
C VAL A 18 -5.06 13.92 -6.41
N ALA A 19 -5.50 13.06 -5.48
CA ALA A 19 -4.93 11.75 -5.21
C ALA A 19 -5.00 10.83 -6.42
N ARG A 20 -6.17 10.76 -7.09
CA ARG A 20 -6.39 9.88 -8.24
C ARG A 20 -5.43 10.19 -9.38
N SER A 21 -5.29 11.46 -9.75
CA SER A 21 -4.39 11.89 -10.83
C SER A 21 -2.92 11.63 -10.49
N ARG A 22 -2.48 11.94 -9.26
CA ARG A 22 -1.08 11.76 -8.84
C ARG A 22 -0.69 10.30 -8.63
N ALA A 23 -1.63 9.46 -8.20
CA ALA A 23 -1.38 8.05 -7.92
C ALA A 23 -1.40 7.17 -9.18
N THR A 24 -2.00 7.61 -10.29
CA THR A 24 -2.19 6.79 -11.51
C THR A 24 -0.94 6.03 -11.94
N PRO A 25 0.25 6.66 -12.12
CA PRO A 25 1.43 5.92 -12.59
C PRO A 25 1.86 4.80 -11.63
N LEU A 26 1.73 5.02 -10.32
CA LEU A 26 2.04 4.00 -9.33
C LEU A 26 0.98 2.91 -9.28
N LEU A 27 -0.30 3.26 -9.42
CA LEU A 27 -1.39 2.29 -9.49
C LEU A 27 -1.25 1.38 -10.71
N ASP A 28 -0.90 1.92 -11.88
CA ASP A 28 -0.67 1.12 -13.10
C ASP A 28 0.49 0.14 -12.92
N LEU A 29 1.58 0.59 -12.29
CA LEU A 29 2.74 -0.25 -12.00
C LEU A 29 2.40 -1.36 -10.99
N ILE A 30 1.67 -1.03 -9.92
CA ILE A 30 1.21 -1.99 -8.91
C ILE A 30 0.31 -3.05 -9.57
N MET A 31 -0.64 -2.64 -10.41
CA MET A 31 -1.53 -3.56 -11.11
C MET A 31 -0.76 -4.48 -12.06
N THR A 32 0.19 -3.94 -12.82
CA THR A 32 1.05 -4.73 -13.71
C THR A 32 1.86 -5.74 -12.92
N ALA A 33 2.46 -5.35 -11.80
CA ALA A 33 3.26 -6.24 -10.96
C ALA A 33 2.43 -7.36 -10.30
N LEU A 34 1.18 -7.06 -9.91
CA LEU A 34 0.30 -8.00 -9.22
C LEU A 34 -0.47 -8.90 -10.18
N MET A 35 -0.83 -8.47 -11.39
CA MET A 35 -1.62 -9.32 -12.29
C MET A 35 -0.79 -10.46 -12.87
N PRO A 36 -1.30 -11.71 -12.89
CA PRO A 36 -0.60 -12.81 -13.56
C PRO A 36 -0.54 -12.57 -15.07
N HIS A 37 0.66 -12.41 -15.61
CA HIS A 37 0.91 -12.32 -17.06
C HIS A 37 2.30 -12.89 -17.39
N PRO A 38 2.58 -13.20 -18.68
CA PRO A 38 3.92 -13.62 -19.10
C PRO A 38 4.97 -12.55 -18.76
N PRO A 39 6.16 -12.94 -18.27
CA PRO A 39 7.21 -11.99 -17.92
C PRO A 39 7.58 -11.06 -19.07
N GLN A 40 7.48 -9.75 -18.85
CA GLN A 40 7.80 -8.73 -19.85
C GLN A 40 8.65 -7.62 -19.22
N LYS A 41 9.67 -7.18 -19.97
CA LYS A 41 10.53 -6.05 -19.58
C LYS A 41 9.75 -4.75 -19.67
N GLN A 42 9.70 -4.03 -18.56
CA GLN A 42 9.02 -2.74 -18.41
C GLN A 42 9.95 -1.56 -18.73
N VAL A 43 9.39 -0.35 -18.70
CA VAL A 43 10.07 0.92 -19.04
C VAL A 43 11.41 1.12 -18.31
N TYR A 44 11.51 0.68 -17.05
CA TYR A 44 12.72 0.81 -16.23
C TYR A 44 13.68 -0.38 -16.35
N GLY A 45 13.47 -1.26 -17.33
CA GLY A 45 14.30 -2.45 -17.55
C GLY A 45 14.05 -3.61 -16.58
N VAL A 46 13.07 -3.48 -15.69
CA VAL A 46 12.61 -4.52 -14.75
C VAL A 46 11.65 -5.47 -15.46
N THR A 47 11.81 -6.78 -15.28
CA THR A 47 10.87 -7.79 -15.78
C THR A 47 9.74 -7.99 -14.77
N LEU A 48 8.49 -7.82 -15.20
CA LEU A 48 7.29 -8.09 -14.39
C LEU A 48 6.45 -9.21 -15.01
N PRO A 49 5.71 -10.00 -14.20
CA PRO A 49 5.70 -9.95 -12.73
C PRO A 49 6.98 -10.54 -12.13
N THR A 50 7.37 -10.07 -10.95
CA THR A 50 8.50 -10.60 -10.14
C THR A 50 8.01 -10.94 -8.74
N SER A 51 8.77 -11.72 -7.98
CA SER A 51 8.38 -12.13 -6.62
C SER A 51 8.29 -10.96 -5.64
N VAL A 52 9.21 -10.00 -5.74
CA VAL A 52 9.26 -8.80 -4.90
C VAL A 52 9.61 -7.59 -5.77
N LEU A 53 8.78 -6.56 -5.71
CA LEU A 53 9.03 -5.25 -6.31
C LEU A 53 9.04 -4.21 -5.19
N PHE A 54 10.18 -3.55 -4.99
CA PHE A 54 10.32 -2.46 -4.02
C PHE A 54 10.40 -1.12 -4.77
N ILE A 55 9.56 -0.16 -4.36
CA ILE A 55 9.49 1.18 -4.96
C ILE A 55 9.78 2.20 -3.86
N ALA A 56 10.95 2.83 -3.93
CA ALA A 56 11.30 3.92 -3.02
C ALA A 56 10.61 5.23 -3.47
N GLY A 57 9.77 5.78 -2.60
CA GLY A 57 9.02 7.02 -2.86
C GLY A 57 9.00 7.95 -1.64
N HIS A 58 8.01 8.84 -1.63
CA HIS A 58 7.80 9.84 -0.59
C HIS A 58 6.50 9.60 0.19
N ASP A 59 6.38 10.26 1.34
CA ASP A 59 5.14 10.42 2.11
C ASP A 59 3.93 10.81 1.24
N THR A 60 4.14 11.72 0.28
CA THR A 60 3.13 12.15 -0.68
C THR A 60 2.61 11.00 -1.54
N ASN A 61 3.45 10.03 -1.93
CA ASN A 61 3.01 8.87 -2.70
C ASN A 61 2.13 7.96 -1.85
N LEU A 62 2.49 7.70 -0.59
CA LEU A 62 1.66 6.94 0.34
C LEU A 62 0.30 7.62 0.56
N ALA A 63 0.29 8.94 0.71
CA ALA A 63 -0.93 9.71 0.88
C ALA A 63 -1.80 9.71 -0.40
N ASN A 64 -1.21 9.88 -1.58
CA ASN A 64 -1.95 9.84 -2.85
C ASN A 64 -2.53 8.44 -3.10
N LEU A 65 -1.77 7.37 -2.89
CA LEU A 65 -2.27 6.00 -2.99
C LEU A 65 -3.40 5.75 -1.99
N GLY A 66 -3.22 6.18 -0.74
CA GLY A 66 -4.23 6.03 0.30
C GLY A 66 -5.53 6.79 -0.01
N GLY A 67 -5.44 8.00 -0.58
CA GLY A 67 -6.60 8.77 -1.03
C GLY A 67 -7.28 8.14 -2.25
N ALA A 68 -6.51 7.74 -3.25
CA ALA A 68 -7.02 7.16 -4.50
C ALA A 68 -7.71 5.80 -4.29
N LEU A 69 -7.22 5.03 -3.32
CA LEU A 69 -7.75 3.70 -2.97
C LEU A 69 -8.73 3.73 -1.78
N GLU A 70 -9.06 4.92 -1.28
CA GLU A 70 -9.95 5.12 -0.13
C GLU A 70 -9.51 4.35 1.13
N LEU A 71 -8.20 4.19 1.31
CA LEU A 71 -7.58 3.49 2.44
C LEU A 71 -7.34 4.46 3.58
N ASN A 72 -8.02 4.27 4.71
CA ASN A 72 -7.79 5.05 5.93
C ASN A 72 -7.12 4.19 7.00
N TRP A 73 -6.21 4.78 7.76
CA TRP A 73 -5.46 4.09 8.81
C TRP A 73 -5.07 5.03 9.95
N THR A 74 -4.73 4.40 11.08
CA THR A 74 -4.01 5.02 12.19
C THR A 74 -2.92 4.05 12.63
N LEU A 75 -1.76 4.55 13.04
CA LEU A 75 -0.58 3.74 13.31
C LEU A 75 -0.28 3.71 14.83
N PRO A 76 -0.55 2.59 15.53
CA PRO A 76 -0.28 2.50 16.95
C PRO A 76 1.19 2.79 17.28
N GLY A 77 1.45 3.75 18.16
CA GLY A 77 2.80 4.13 18.55
C GLY A 77 3.58 4.93 17.48
N GLN A 78 2.94 5.33 16.38
CA GLN A 78 3.53 6.15 15.33
C GLN A 78 2.61 7.35 15.00
N PRO A 79 2.95 8.57 15.45
CA PRO A 79 2.09 9.75 15.27
C PRO A 79 2.00 10.28 13.83
N ASP A 80 2.96 9.96 12.96
CA ASP A 80 2.92 10.31 11.54
C ASP A 80 2.18 9.22 10.74
N ASN A 81 1.18 9.60 9.95
CA ASN A 81 0.43 8.64 9.14
C ASN A 81 1.23 8.13 7.92
N THR A 82 2.29 8.84 7.51
CA THR A 82 3.17 8.47 6.39
C THR A 82 4.62 8.53 6.86
N PRO A 83 5.00 7.71 7.85
CA PRO A 83 6.27 7.85 8.56
C PRO A 83 7.46 7.53 7.65
N PRO A 84 8.67 8.01 8.00
CA PRO A 84 9.89 7.61 7.31
C PRO A 84 10.05 6.08 7.31
N GLY A 85 10.26 5.51 6.12
CA GLY A 85 10.37 4.06 5.94
C GLY A 85 9.05 3.30 6.10
N GLY A 86 7.90 3.98 6.16
CA GLY A 86 6.59 3.34 6.10
C GLY A 86 6.36 2.68 4.74
N GLU A 87 5.81 1.48 4.75
CA GLU A 87 5.63 0.65 3.55
C GLU A 87 4.14 0.35 3.37
N LEU A 88 3.58 0.75 2.22
CA LEU A 88 2.26 0.28 1.79
C LEU A 88 2.46 -0.99 0.96
N VAL A 89 2.19 -2.14 1.58
CA VAL A 89 2.49 -3.45 1.02
C VAL A 89 1.25 -4.02 0.35
N PHE A 90 1.40 -4.45 -0.90
CA PHE A 90 0.39 -5.16 -1.68
C PHE A 90 0.86 -6.59 -1.93
N GLU A 91 0.09 -7.56 -1.45
CA GLU A 91 0.43 -8.97 -1.56
C GLU A 91 -0.59 -9.69 -2.43
N ARG A 92 -0.12 -10.49 -3.39
CA ARG A 92 -0.95 -11.43 -4.13
C ARG A 92 -0.86 -12.83 -3.52
N TRP A 93 -1.99 -13.31 -3.03
CA TRP A 93 -2.18 -14.66 -2.53
C TRP A 93 -2.87 -15.54 -3.57
N ARG A 94 -2.44 -16.80 -3.70
CA ARG A 94 -3.14 -17.81 -4.50
C ARG A 94 -3.72 -18.86 -3.57
N ARG A 95 -5.04 -19.04 -3.59
CA ARG A 95 -5.71 -20.10 -2.83
C ARG A 95 -5.60 -21.42 -3.58
N LEU A 96 -5.05 -22.44 -2.93
CA LEU A 96 -4.78 -23.73 -3.57
C LEU A 96 -6.04 -24.57 -3.86
N SER A 97 -7.14 -24.34 -3.13
CA SER A 97 -8.37 -25.12 -3.27
C SER A 97 -9.10 -24.86 -4.59
N ASP A 98 -9.05 -23.63 -5.11
CA ASP A 98 -9.80 -23.17 -6.29
C ASP A 98 -8.94 -22.36 -7.27
N ASN A 99 -7.64 -22.21 -7.01
CA ASN A 99 -6.69 -21.37 -7.76
C ASN A 99 -7.09 -19.88 -7.86
N SER A 100 -7.98 -19.40 -6.98
CA SER A 100 -8.35 -17.99 -6.94
C SER A 100 -7.19 -17.12 -6.44
N HIS A 101 -7.10 -15.91 -6.99
CA HIS A 101 -6.11 -14.92 -6.60
C HIS A 101 -6.74 -13.85 -5.72
N TRP A 102 -6.02 -13.42 -4.70
CA TRP A 102 -6.49 -12.46 -3.70
C TRP A 102 -5.42 -11.41 -3.48
N ILE A 103 -5.84 -10.16 -3.30
CA ILE A 103 -4.95 -9.06 -2.93
C ILE A 103 -5.18 -8.68 -1.48
N GLN A 104 -4.11 -8.68 -0.70
CA GLN A 104 -4.09 -8.16 0.67
C GLN A 104 -3.27 -6.87 0.68
N VAL A 105 -3.73 -5.88 1.45
CA VAL A 105 -3.05 -4.59 1.62
C VAL A 105 -2.74 -4.38 3.08
N SER A 106 -1.54 -3.92 3.39
CA SER A 106 -1.13 -3.58 4.74
C SER A 106 -0.24 -2.35 4.76
N LEU A 107 -0.17 -1.68 5.90
CA LEU A 107 0.86 -0.68 6.16
C LEU A 107 1.83 -1.23 7.21
N VAL A 108 3.09 -1.41 6.82
CA VAL A 108 4.19 -1.83 7.72
C VAL A 108 4.99 -0.60 8.10
N PHE A 109 5.34 -0.45 9.38
CA PHE A 109 6.01 0.74 9.89
C PHE A 109 6.78 0.44 11.19
N GLN A 110 7.78 1.26 11.51
CA GLN A 110 8.36 1.28 12.85
C GLN A 110 7.58 2.25 13.74
N THR A 111 7.34 1.85 14.99
CA THR A 111 6.85 2.79 16.01
C THR A 111 7.89 3.89 16.25
N LEU A 112 7.47 5.05 16.77
CA LEU A 112 8.39 6.14 17.09
C LEU A 112 9.46 5.69 18.10
N GLN A 113 9.09 4.80 19.04
CA GLN A 113 10.03 4.24 20.01
C GLN A 113 11.04 3.30 19.33
N GLN A 114 10.60 2.41 18.43
CA GLN A 114 11.50 1.55 17.65
C GLN A 114 12.50 2.35 16.81
N MET A 115 12.06 3.46 16.20
CA MET A 115 12.95 4.36 15.47
C MET A 115 13.97 5.04 16.39
N ARG A 116 13.50 5.55 17.54
CA ARG A 116 14.35 6.24 18.53
C ARG A 116 15.42 5.32 19.09
N ASP A 117 15.05 4.09 19.43
CA ASP A 117 15.94 3.11 20.07
C ASP A 117 16.75 2.30 19.05
N LYS A 118 16.51 2.50 17.75
CA LYS A 118 17.08 1.70 16.65
C LYS A 118 16.87 0.20 16.89
N THR A 119 15.67 -0.17 17.34
CA THR A 119 15.34 -1.54 17.71
C THR A 119 15.59 -2.48 16.52
N PRO A 120 16.44 -3.52 16.66
CA PRO A 120 16.61 -4.54 15.64
C PRO A 120 15.29 -5.30 15.41
N LEU A 121 14.84 -5.36 14.16
CA LEU A 121 13.58 -6.02 13.80
C LEU A 121 13.82 -7.50 13.46
N SER A 122 12.88 -8.35 13.86
CA SER A 122 12.87 -9.78 13.55
C SER A 122 11.46 -10.34 13.62
N LEU A 123 11.25 -11.62 13.32
CA LEU A 123 9.94 -12.25 13.51
C LEU A 123 9.48 -12.26 14.99
N ASN A 124 10.41 -12.27 15.94
CA ASN A 124 10.11 -12.20 17.39
C ASN A 124 9.96 -10.75 17.89
N THR A 125 10.41 -9.78 17.11
CA THR A 125 10.31 -8.34 17.42
C THR A 125 9.95 -7.62 16.13
N PRO A 126 8.70 -7.79 15.66
CA PRO A 126 8.30 -7.30 14.35
C PRO A 126 8.16 -5.77 14.34
N PRO A 127 8.21 -5.15 13.16
CA PRO A 127 7.66 -3.80 12.98
C PRO A 127 6.16 -3.78 13.33
N GLY A 128 5.62 -2.58 13.52
CA GLY A 128 4.17 -2.38 13.53
C GLY A 128 3.57 -2.71 12.17
N GLU A 129 2.36 -3.25 12.17
CA GLU A 129 1.62 -3.56 10.95
C GLU A 129 0.13 -3.27 11.15
N VAL A 130 -0.50 -2.66 10.16
CA VAL A 130 -1.96 -2.49 10.10
C VAL A 130 -2.48 -3.09 8.80
N LYS A 131 -3.39 -4.07 8.91
CA LYS A 131 -4.11 -4.60 7.74
C LYS A 131 -5.14 -3.58 7.26
N LEU A 132 -5.18 -3.34 5.96
CA LEU A 132 -6.04 -2.34 5.34
C LEU A 132 -7.15 -3.02 4.53
N THR A 133 -8.35 -2.44 4.59
CA THR A 133 -9.52 -2.91 3.84
C THR A 133 -9.78 -2.00 2.65
N LEU A 134 -9.96 -2.58 1.48
CA LEU A 134 -10.32 -1.84 0.26
C LEU A 134 -11.82 -1.59 0.22
N ALA A 135 -12.21 -0.32 0.26
CA ALA A 135 -13.62 0.08 0.32
C ALA A 135 -14.45 -0.46 -0.85
N GLY A 136 -13.88 -0.52 -2.06
CA GLY A 136 -14.60 -0.97 -3.27
C GLY A 136 -14.67 -2.49 -3.48
N CYS A 137 -14.10 -3.31 -2.60
CA CYS A 137 -13.96 -4.75 -2.87
C CYS A 137 -15.32 -5.49 -2.87
N GLU A 138 -15.68 -6.08 -4.03
CA GLU A 138 -16.96 -6.78 -4.25
C GLU A 138 -16.98 -8.20 -3.62
N GLU A 139 -15.85 -8.89 -3.58
CA GLU A 139 -15.71 -10.23 -2.98
C GLU A 139 -14.59 -10.24 -1.93
N ARG A 140 -14.93 -10.45 -0.67
CA ARG A 140 -14.03 -10.32 0.48
C ARG A 140 -13.89 -11.62 1.26
N ASN A 141 -12.73 -11.82 1.86
CA ASN A 141 -12.60 -12.57 3.12
C ASN A 141 -12.08 -11.61 4.20
N ALA A 142 -11.81 -12.11 5.42
CA ALA A 142 -11.46 -11.26 6.57
C ALA A 142 -10.23 -10.35 6.38
N GLN A 143 -9.33 -10.62 5.42
CA GLN A 143 -8.12 -9.83 5.19
C GLN A 143 -7.79 -9.55 3.72
N ALA A 144 -8.53 -10.09 2.74
CA ALA A 144 -8.14 -10.05 1.34
C ALA A 144 -9.33 -9.84 0.39
N CYS A 145 -9.02 -9.25 -0.76
CA CYS A 145 -9.96 -8.92 -1.83
C CYS A 145 -9.74 -9.84 -3.04
N VAL A 146 -10.78 -10.54 -3.52
CA VAL A 146 -10.70 -11.41 -4.73
C VAL A 146 -10.51 -10.59 -5.99
N ARG A 147 -11.20 -9.45 -6.05
CA ARG A 147 -11.30 -8.65 -7.26
C ARG A 147 -11.00 -7.21 -6.92
N TRP A 148 -9.77 -6.79 -7.23
CA TRP A 148 -9.36 -5.41 -7.10
C TRP A 148 -10.28 -4.51 -7.96
N PRO A 149 -11.00 -3.56 -7.39
CA PRO A 149 -12.05 -2.80 -8.07
C PRO A 149 -11.55 -1.45 -8.61
N VAL A 150 -10.37 -1.45 -9.21
CA VAL A 150 -9.85 -0.28 -9.94
C VAL A 150 -9.32 -0.83 -11.27
N LEU A 151 -10.01 -0.69 -12.41
CA LEU A 151 -10.72 0.47 -12.93
C LEU A 151 -12.20 0.15 -13.28
N ARG A 152 -13.17 0.82 -12.63
CA ARG A 152 -14.34 1.25 -13.40
C ARG A 152 -13.88 2.45 -14.23
N LYS A 153 -13.89 2.24 -15.55
CA LYS A 153 -13.63 3.20 -16.62
C LYS A 153 -13.89 4.66 -16.20
N SER A 154 -12.84 5.47 -16.17
CA SER A 154 -12.96 6.87 -16.59
C SER A 154 -13.00 6.91 -18.11
#